data_AF-A0A6V8EUF9-F1
#
_entry.id   AF-A0A6V8EUF9-F1
#
_cell.length_a   1.000
_cell.length_b   1.000
_cell.length_c   1.000
_cell.angle_alpha   90.00
_cell.angle_beta   90.00
_cell.angle_gamma   90.00
#
_symmetry.space_group_name_H-M   'P 1'
#
loop_
_entity.id
_entity.type
_entity.pdbx_description
1 polymer ?
#
loop_
_entity_poly.entity_id
_entity_poly.type
_entity_poly.pdbx_seq_one_letter_code
_entity_poly.pdbx_strand_id
1 'polypeptide(L)'
;MSIETSEKAYVQSRIGSDMSSTADLAKHFLEAVDQAAIASAAWRGKGDKNAADDAAVEAMRRTFDAVPFDGRVAIGEGERDEAPMLFIGEELGSAVGVEGVPCIDIAVDPLECTNNCADDKPNSIAVLAAAPRGTLLHAPDCYMNKIAAGPQLAGHISLEGTVTYNLEQTAHALDKSISEVKVVALDRDRHADLFKEIRASGAQLELLGDGDVSGAIWAAKDDGPFDLLMGIGAAPEGV
;
A
#
# COMPACT_ATOMS: atom_id res chain seq x y z
N MET A 1 -19.01 7.09 40.50
CA MET A 1 -18.89 7.01 39.03
C MET A 1 -17.44 7.31 38.72
N SER A 2 -16.69 6.32 38.25
CA SER A 2 -15.23 6.46 38.07
C SER A 2 -14.92 7.41 36.91
N ILE A 3 -13.74 8.02 36.94
CA ILE A 3 -13.28 8.99 35.93
C ILE A 3 -13.33 8.37 34.52
N GLU A 4 -12.97 7.08 34.38
CA GLU A 4 -13.10 6.30 33.15
C GLU A 4 -14.53 6.23 32.57
N THR A 5 -15.56 6.19 33.42
CA THR A 5 -16.95 6.15 32.94
C THR A 5 -17.37 7.49 32.34
N SER A 6 -16.81 8.59 32.84
CA SER A 6 -17.11 9.94 32.35
C SER A 6 -16.39 10.26 31.04
N GLU A 7 -15.20 9.71 30.84
CA GLU A 7 -14.39 9.91 29.64
C GLU A 7 -14.96 9.14 28.44
N LYS A 8 -15.37 7.88 28.65
CA LYS A 8 -16.07 7.08 27.63
C LYS A 8 -17.40 7.70 27.21
N ALA A 9 -18.18 8.20 28.16
CA ALA A 9 -19.45 8.88 27.87
C ALA A 9 -19.25 10.23 27.12
N TYR A 10 -18.16 10.94 27.42
CA TYR A 10 -17.82 12.20 26.75
C TYR A 10 -17.40 11.98 25.29
N VAL A 11 -16.57 10.96 25.02
CA VAL A 11 -16.20 10.56 23.66
C VAL A 11 -17.44 10.16 22.86
N GLN A 12 -18.32 9.34 23.44
CA GLN A 12 -19.54 8.89 22.77
C GLN A 12 -20.52 10.06 22.45
N SER A 13 -20.50 11.14 23.23
CA SER A 13 -21.29 12.36 22.94
C SER A 13 -20.73 13.22 21.81
N ARG A 14 -19.45 13.06 21.46
CA ARG A 14 -18.77 13.79 20.38
C ARG A 14 -18.75 13.03 19.05
N ILE A 15 -19.01 11.72 19.09
CA ILE A 15 -19.25 10.93 17.88
C ILE A 15 -20.62 11.36 17.36
N GLY A 16 -20.60 12.31 16.42
CA GLY A 16 -21.79 12.65 15.65
C GLY A 16 -22.38 11.38 15.06
N SER A 17 -23.70 11.35 14.88
CA SER A 17 -24.49 10.19 14.43
C SER A 17 -24.16 9.67 13.01
N ASP A 18 -23.01 10.06 12.44
CA ASP A 18 -22.68 10.01 11.01
C ASP A 18 -21.32 9.36 10.70
N MET A 19 -20.61 8.83 11.71
CA MET A 19 -19.34 8.10 11.51
C MET A 19 -19.54 6.61 11.72
N SER A 20 -20.13 5.94 10.73
CA SER A 20 -20.50 4.52 10.81
C SER A 20 -19.63 3.62 9.94
N SER A 21 -18.93 4.19 8.96
CA SER A 21 -18.17 3.44 7.95
C SER A 21 -16.70 3.87 7.90
N THR A 22 -15.84 2.98 7.39
CA THR A 22 -14.43 3.29 7.11
C THR A 22 -14.27 4.52 6.21
N ALA A 23 -15.19 4.74 5.27
CA ALA A 23 -15.15 5.87 4.34
C ALA A 23 -15.33 7.22 5.04
N ASP A 24 -16.05 7.27 6.16
CA ASP A 24 -16.28 8.52 6.92
C ASP A 24 -14.97 9.06 7.54
N LEU A 25 -13.96 8.20 7.65
CA LEU A 25 -12.63 8.51 8.18
C LEU A 25 -11.61 8.86 7.08
N ALA A 26 -12.00 8.87 5.80
CA ALA A 26 -11.09 9.07 4.66
C ALA A 26 -10.22 10.34 4.78
N LYS A 27 -10.77 11.44 5.33
CA LYS A 27 -10.02 12.69 5.55
C LYS A 27 -8.84 12.51 6.52
N HIS A 28 -8.97 11.64 7.51
CA HIS A 28 -7.91 11.38 8.49
C HIS A 28 -6.82 10.48 7.89
N PHE A 29 -7.21 9.53 7.04
CA PHE A 29 -6.27 8.70 6.29
C PHE A 29 -5.48 9.54 5.27
N LEU A 30 -6.16 10.47 4.59
CA LEU A 30 -5.51 11.43 3.70
C LEU A 30 -4.53 12.33 4.47
N GLU A 31 -4.92 12.85 5.63
CA GLU A 31 -4.02 13.64 6.48
C GLU A 31 -2.80 12.83 6.92
N ALA A 32 -2.97 11.53 7.25
CA ALA A 32 -1.87 10.68 7.67
C ALA A 32 -0.82 10.49 6.57
N VAL A 33 -1.23 10.23 5.33
CA VAL A 33 -0.29 10.12 4.19
C VAL A 33 0.31 11.49 3.82
N ASP A 34 -0.45 12.58 3.92
CA ASP A 34 0.07 13.94 3.67
C ASP A 34 1.18 14.29 4.66
N GLN A 35 0.97 14.05 5.96
CA GLN A 35 1.97 14.33 6.99
C GLN A 35 3.22 13.46 6.82
N ALA A 36 3.05 12.16 6.51
CA ALA A 36 4.15 11.25 6.24
C ALA A 36 4.99 11.71 5.04
N ALA A 37 4.34 12.06 3.93
CA ALA A 37 5.00 12.54 2.72
C ALA A 37 5.74 13.88 2.95
N ILE A 38 5.15 14.81 3.70
CA ILE A 38 5.79 16.09 4.05
C ILE A 38 7.04 15.85 4.92
N ALA A 39 6.94 14.95 5.91
CA ALA A 39 8.03 14.65 6.81
C ALA A 39 9.21 13.98 6.10
N SER A 40 8.94 12.96 5.27
CA SER A 40 9.97 12.27 4.48
C SER A 40 10.58 13.18 3.41
N ALA A 41 9.81 14.09 2.80
CA ALA A 41 10.32 15.04 1.80
C ALA A 41 11.42 15.96 2.35
N ALA A 42 11.46 16.20 3.68
CA ALA A 42 12.54 16.95 4.31
C ALA A 42 13.90 16.21 4.25
N TRP A 43 13.89 14.91 3.95
CA TRP A 43 15.07 14.04 3.83
C TRP A 43 15.44 13.71 2.38
N ARG A 44 14.66 14.20 1.42
CA ARG A 44 14.89 13.94 0.00
C ARG A 44 16.29 14.35 -0.43
N GLY A 45 17.02 13.42 -1.05
CA GLY A 45 18.37 13.66 -1.57
C GLY A 45 19.47 13.77 -0.51
N LYS A 46 19.20 13.44 0.76
CA LYS A 46 20.19 13.49 1.84
C LYS A 46 21.00 12.19 2.02
N GLY A 47 20.68 11.13 1.29
CA GLY A 47 21.37 9.85 1.37
C GLY A 47 21.13 9.06 2.66
N ASP A 48 20.14 9.46 3.48
CA ASP A 48 19.78 8.79 4.72
C ASP A 48 18.35 8.26 4.65
N LYS A 49 18.22 7.02 4.18
CA LYS A 49 16.92 6.38 3.99
C LYS A 49 16.21 6.06 5.31
N ASN A 50 16.97 5.71 6.35
CA ASN A 50 16.40 5.33 7.64
C ASN A 50 15.82 6.56 8.33
N ALA A 51 16.54 7.69 8.29
CA ALA A 51 16.01 8.93 8.87
C ALA A 51 14.80 9.48 8.08
N ALA A 52 14.75 9.26 6.77
CA ALA A 52 13.58 9.59 5.96
C ALA A 52 12.35 8.76 6.37
N ASP A 53 12.57 7.47 6.59
CA ASP A 53 11.56 6.50 6.99
C ASP A 53 11.04 6.74 8.41
N ASP A 54 11.95 6.88 9.38
CA ASP A 54 11.63 7.23 10.77
C ASP A 54 10.76 8.49 10.86
N ALA A 55 11.06 9.51 10.04
CA ALA A 55 10.28 10.73 10.00
C ALA A 55 8.87 10.53 9.43
N ALA A 56 8.71 9.65 8.44
CA ALA A 56 7.42 9.31 7.86
C ALA A 56 6.56 8.49 8.84
N VAL A 57 7.15 7.46 9.45
CA VAL A 57 6.54 6.60 10.48
C VAL A 57 6.01 7.45 11.63
N GLU A 58 6.87 8.33 12.19
CA GLU A 58 6.49 9.19 13.31
C GLU A 58 5.35 10.14 12.94
N ALA A 59 5.41 10.78 11.77
CA ALA A 59 4.40 11.72 11.32
C ALA A 59 3.06 11.03 11.06
N MET A 60 3.07 9.88 10.38
CA MET A 60 1.86 9.09 10.11
C MET A 60 1.21 8.63 11.42
N ARG A 61 1.99 8.01 12.31
CA ARG A 61 1.50 7.49 13.60
C ARG A 61 0.84 8.58 14.43
N ARG A 62 1.48 9.75 14.56
CA ARG A 62 0.95 10.85 15.39
C ARG A 62 -0.42 11.35 14.90
N THR A 63 -0.67 11.33 13.60
CA THR A 63 -1.97 11.73 13.03
C THR A 63 -3.12 10.88 13.58
N PHE A 64 -2.88 9.60 13.86
CA PHE A 64 -3.92 8.70 14.35
C PHE A 64 -4.32 8.90 15.82
N ASP A 65 -3.49 9.56 16.66
CA ASP A 65 -3.77 9.71 18.10
C ASP A 65 -5.14 10.34 18.39
N ALA A 66 -5.55 11.30 17.56
CA ALA A 66 -6.77 12.08 17.77
C ALA A 66 -7.98 11.56 16.98
N VAL A 67 -7.80 10.52 16.16
CA VAL A 67 -8.88 10.01 15.28
C VAL A 67 -9.86 9.19 16.13
N PRO A 68 -11.19 9.43 16.04
CA PRO A 68 -12.17 8.75 16.89
C PRO A 68 -12.56 7.39 16.31
N PHE A 69 -11.63 6.44 16.31
CA PHE A 69 -11.82 5.07 15.83
C PHE A 69 -11.11 4.05 16.73
N ASP A 70 -11.49 2.78 16.57
CA ASP A 70 -10.75 1.64 17.09
C ASP A 70 -9.92 1.09 15.92
N GLY A 71 -8.68 1.56 15.82
CA GLY A 71 -7.73 1.18 14.79
C GLY A 71 -6.78 0.09 15.25
N ARG A 72 -6.34 -0.73 14.31
CA ARG A 72 -5.25 -1.68 14.51
C ARG A 72 -4.38 -1.75 13.27
N VAL A 73 -3.07 -1.79 13.46
CA VAL A 73 -2.12 -2.08 12.40
C VAL A 73 -2.21 -3.56 12.04
N ALA A 74 -2.71 -3.87 10.85
CA ALA A 74 -2.75 -5.23 10.31
C ALA A 74 -1.46 -5.57 9.54
N ILE A 75 -0.87 -4.57 8.90
CA ILE A 75 0.41 -4.59 8.17
C ILE A 75 1.12 -3.27 8.50
N GLY A 76 2.40 -3.33 8.84
CA GLY A 76 3.20 -2.14 9.13
C GLY A 76 4.69 -2.45 9.15
N GLU A 77 5.46 -1.66 9.91
CA GLU A 77 6.94 -1.64 9.91
C GLU A 77 7.62 -2.94 10.36
N GLY A 78 6.86 -3.85 10.96
CA GLY A 78 7.34 -5.15 11.40
C GLY A 78 6.69 -5.65 12.68
N GLU A 79 7.30 -6.66 13.28
CA GLU A 79 6.88 -7.17 14.58
C GLU A 79 7.22 -6.17 15.71
N ARG A 80 6.50 -6.26 16.83
CA ARG A 80 6.65 -5.32 17.96
C ARG A 80 8.08 -5.22 18.51
N ASP A 81 8.85 -6.31 18.43
CA ASP A 81 10.23 -6.33 18.93
C ASP A 81 11.22 -5.67 17.94
N GLU A 82 10.79 -5.44 16.70
CA GLU A 82 11.61 -4.92 15.59
C GLU A 82 11.24 -3.48 15.23
N ALA A 83 9.97 -3.09 15.41
CA ALA A 83 9.44 -1.77 15.11
C ALA A 83 8.86 -1.06 16.37
N PRO A 84 9.37 0.13 16.75
CA PRO A 84 8.89 0.85 17.93
C PRO A 84 7.53 1.54 17.73
N MET A 85 7.14 1.80 16.48
CA MET A 85 5.88 2.41 16.07
C MET A 85 5.38 1.71 14.80
N LEU A 86 4.08 1.74 14.58
CA LEU A 86 3.38 1.10 13.47
C LEU A 86 3.71 -0.39 13.33
N PHE A 87 3.94 -1.07 14.47
CA PHE A 87 4.17 -2.50 14.50
C PHE A 87 2.86 -3.28 14.32
N ILE A 88 2.95 -4.51 13.81
CA ILE A 88 1.80 -5.38 13.61
C ILE A 88 1.05 -5.59 14.95
N GLY A 89 -0.22 -5.21 14.97
CA GLY A 89 -1.09 -5.26 16.14
C GLY A 89 -1.09 -4.01 17.01
N GLU A 90 -0.35 -2.95 16.68
CA GLU A 90 -0.47 -1.67 17.39
C GLU A 90 -1.91 -1.14 17.31
N GLU A 91 -2.44 -0.70 18.46
CA GLU A 91 -3.74 -0.05 18.54
C GLU A 91 -3.62 1.44 18.21
N LEU A 92 -4.50 1.93 17.35
CA LEU A 92 -4.50 3.30 16.84
C LEU A 92 -5.85 3.97 17.12
N GLY A 93 -5.84 5.27 17.37
CA GLY A 93 -7.05 6.06 17.60
C GLY A 93 -7.33 6.39 19.06
N SER A 94 -8.15 7.42 19.24
CA SER A 94 -8.58 7.92 20.56
C SER A 94 -9.76 7.14 21.16
N ALA A 95 -10.36 6.21 20.41
CA ALA A 95 -11.58 5.51 20.79
C ALA A 95 -11.43 3.98 20.80
N VAL A 96 -10.21 3.47 20.98
CA VAL A 96 -9.93 2.05 21.10
C VAL A 96 -10.78 1.41 22.20
N GLY A 97 -11.47 0.31 21.88
CA GLY A 97 -12.35 -0.41 22.80
C GLY A 97 -13.63 0.34 23.21
N VAL A 98 -13.98 1.44 22.53
CA VAL A 98 -15.25 2.15 22.74
C VAL A 98 -16.34 1.50 21.88
N GLU A 99 -17.47 1.17 22.48
CA GLU A 99 -18.58 0.53 21.76
C GLU A 99 -19.25 1.51 20.77
N GLY A 100 -19.55 1.02 19.57
CA GLY A 100 -20.24 1.77 18.52
C GLY A 100 -19.33 2.66 17.66
N VAL A 101 -18.01 2.61 17.84
CA VAL A 101 -17.05 3.28 16.95
C VAL A 101 -16.62 2.35 15.81
N PRO A 102 -16.15 2.89 14.67
CA PRO A 102 -15.63 2.05 13.59
C PRO A 102 -14.39 1.24 14.02
N CYS A 103 -14.47 -0.08 13.91
CA CYS A 103 -13.33 -0.98 14.09
C CYS A 103 -12.63 -1.22 12.75
N ILE A 104 -11.40 -0.74 12.62
CA ILE A 104 -10.68 -0.67 11.35
C ILE A 104 -9.32 -1.35 11.48
N ASP A 105 -8.94 -2.10 10.46
CA ASP A 105 -7.57 -2.50 10.22
C ASP A 105 -6.92 -1.54 9.21
N ILE A 106 -5.66 -1.19 9.48
CA ILE A 106 -4.85 -0.36 8.61
C ILE A 106 -3.62 -1.15 8.18
N ALA A 107 -3.35 -1.17 6.87
CA ALA A 107 -2.05 -1.50 6.31
C ALA A 107 -1.32 -0.20 6.02
N VAL A 108 -0.09 -0.04 6.51
CA VAL A 108 0.71 1.17 6.32
C VAL A 108 2.02 0.84 5.64
N ASP A 109 2.45 1.75 4.78
CA ASP A 109 3.82 1.90 4.32
C ASP A 109 4.11 3.41 4.28
N PRO A 110 4.58 3.97 5.42
CA PRO A 110 4.76 5.40 5.59
C PRO A 110 5.72 6.01 4.58
N LEU A 111 6.72 5.26 4.13
CA LEU A 111 7.64 5.66 3.08
C LEU A 111 8.01 4.50 2.16
N GLU A 112 7.15 4.26 1.18
CA GLU A 112 7.44 3.35 0.08
C GLU A 112 8.63 3.90 -0.73
N CYS A 113 9.57 3.02 -1.06
CA CYS A 113 10.83 3.32 -1.72
C CYS A 113 11.73 4.31 -0.95
N THR A 114 12.09 3.97 0.30
CA THR A 114 13.02 4.77 1.13
C THR A 114 14.33 5.16 0.41
N ASN A 115 14.92 4.25 -0.40
CA ASN A 115 16.09 4.55 -1.22
C ASN A 115 15.83 5.69 -2.22
N ASN A 116 14.66 5.70 -2.86
CA ASN A 116 14.32 6.71 -3.86
C ASN A 116 14.17 8.08 -3.21
N CYS A 117 13.58 8.15 -2.02
CA CYS A 117 13.55 9.39 -1.23
C CYS A 117 14.98 9.85 -0.91
N ALA A 118 15.81 8.98 -0.33
CA ALA A 118 17.17 9.31 0.05
C ALA A 118 18.05 9.79 -1.12
N ASP A 119 17.84 9.23 -2.31
CA ASP A 119 18.61 9.51 -3.52
C ASP A 119 18.02 10.60 -4.43
N ASP A 120 16.89 11.22 -4.08
CA ASP A 120 16.14 12.15 -4.93
C ASP A 120 15.74 11.54 -6.29
N LYS A 121 15.27 10.29 -6.25
CA LYS A 121 14.72 9.56 -7.40
C LYS A 121 13.19 9.61 -7.38
N PRO A 122 12.53 9.50 -8.54
CA PRO A 122 11.07 9.41 -8.60
C PRO A 122 10.54 8.16 -7.89
N ASN A 123 9.22 8.06 -7.75
CA ASN A 123 8.52 6.87 -7.25
C ASN A 123 8.76 6.55 -5.77
N SER A 124 8.89 7.57 -4.91
CA SER A 124 8.70 7.41 -3.47
C SER A 124 7.37 8.05 -3.07
N ILE A 125 6.57 7.33 -2.29
CA ILE A 125 5.22 7.74 -1.88
C ILE A 125 5.00 7.38 -0.40
N ALA A 126 4.04 8.05 0.23
CA ALA A 126 3.44 7.56 1.48
C ALA A 126 2.11 6.91 1.14
N VAL A 127 1.84 5.71 1.65
CA VAL A 127 0.63 4.96 1.32
C VAL A 127 0.07 4.24 2.54
N LEU A 128 -1.26 4.09 2.54
CA LEU A 128 -1.95 3.24 3.48
C LEU A 128 -3.23 2.69 2.84
N ALA A 129 -3.70 1.56 3.36
CA ALA A 129 -5.02 1.02 3.11
C ALA A 129 -5.76 0.87 4.44
N ALA A 130 -7.05 1.23 4.46
CA ALA A 130 -7.90 1.10 5.64
C ALA A 130 -9.17 0.33 5.28
N ALA A 131 -9.53 -0.66 6.09
CA ALA A 131 -10.69 -1.49 5.84
C ALA A 131 -11.34 -1.97 7.16
N PRO A 132 -12.60 -2.44 7.15
CA PRO A 132 -13.21 -3.01 8.35
C PRO A 132 -12.32 -4.10 8.96
N ARG A 133 -12.32 -4.20 10.28
CA ARG A 133 -11.53 -5.19 11.04
C ARG A 133 -11.65 -6.60 10.44
N GLY A 134 -10.53 -7.24 10.14
CA GLY A 134 -10.42 -8.60 9.63
C GLY A 134 -10.62 -8.76 8.11
N THR A 135 -10.64 -7.67 7.35
CA THR A 135 -10.83 -7.72 5.88
C THR A 135 -9.53 -7.62 5.09
N LEU A 136 -8.45 -7.10 5.68
CA LEU A 136 -7.11 -7.15 5.09
C LEU A 136 -6.48 -8.52 5.34
N LEU A 137 -5.84 -9.08 4.30
CA LEU A 137 -5.09 -10.32 4.45
C LEU A 137 -3.92 -10.09 5.41
N HIS A 138 -3.82 -10.90 6.46
CA HIS A 138 -2.63 -10.95 7.29
C HIS A 138 -1.50 -11.64 6.50
N ALA A 139 -0.74 -10.86 5.75
CA ALA A 139 0.41 -11.33 5.00
C ALA A 139 1.63 -11.45 5.94
N PRO A 140 2.34 -12.59 5.94
CA PRO A 140 3.65 -12.67 6.60
C PRO A 140 4.68 -11.85 5.82
N ASP A 141 5.78 -11.48 6.48
CA ASP A 141 6.93 -10.86 5.82
C ASP A 141 7.66 -11.89 4.94
N CYS A 142 7.19 -12.00 3.70
CA CYS A 142 7.74 -12.89 2.69
C CYS A 142 7.54 -12.31 1.28
N TYR A 143 7.95 -13.06 0.26
CA TYR A 143 7.70 -12.67 -1.12
C TYR A 143 6.34 -13.17 -1.63
N MET A 144 5.70 -12.37 -2.48
CA MET A 144 4.46 -12.66 -3.20
C MET A 144 4.69 -12.55 -4.71
N ASN A 145 4.21 -13.53 -5.47
CA ASN A 145 4.10 -13.42 -6.93
C ASN A 145 2.83 -12.64 -7.27
N LYS A 146 2.98 -11.51 -7.95
CA LYS A 146 1.95 -10.51 -8.21
C LYS A 146 1.68 -10.42 -9.72
N ILE A 147 0.39 -10.30 -10.04
CA ILE A 147 -0.08 -9.80 -11.34
C ILE A 147 -1.17 -8.76 -11.05
N ALA A 148 -1.03 -7.56 -11.59
CA ALA A 148 -2.01 -6.49 -11.41
C ALA A 148 -2.34 -5.84 -12.75
N ALA A 149 -3.60 -5.45 -12.92
CA ALA A 149 -4.14 -4.95 -14.18
C ALA A 149 -5.44 -4.17 -13.94
N GLY A 150 -5.85 -3.39 -14.94
CA GLY A 150 -7.10 -2.63 -14.92
C GLY A 150 -8.37 -3.50 -15.03
N PRO A 151 -9.54 -2.91 -14.78
CA PRO A 151 -10.82 -3.63 -14.73
C PRO A 151 -11.19 -4.33 -16.04
N GLN A 152 -10.69 -3.85 -17.19
CA GLN A 152 -10.89 -4.47 -18.50
C GLN A 152 -10.23 -5.86 -18.62
N LEU A 153 -9.23 -6.15 -17.78
CA LEU A 153 -8.49 -7.42 -17.74
C LEU A 153 -8.95 -8.35 -16.63
N ALA A 154 -9.95 -7.95 -15.83
CA ALA A 154 -10.51 -8.78 -14.79
C ALA A 154 -11.10 -10.07 -15.39
N GLY A 155 -10.62 -11.23 -14.92
CA GLY A 155 -11.03 -12.54 -15.43
C GLY A 155 -10.36 -12.98 -16.74
N HIS A 156 -9.47 -12.15 -17.32
CA HIS A 156 -8.69 -12.49 -18.52
C HIS A 156 -7.26 -12.93 -18.19
N ILE A 157 -6.74 -12.56 -17.02
CA ILE A 157 -5.37 -12.87 -16.57
C ILE A 157 -5.38 -13.75 -15.33
N SER A 158 -4.30 -14.51 -15.12
CA SER A 158 -4.17 -15.48 -14.02
C SER A 158 -2.71 -15.72 -13.65
N LEU A 159 -2.45 -15.86 -12.35
CA LEU A 159 -1.13 -16.24 -11.82
C LEU A 159 -0.75 -17.69 -12.16
N GLU A 160 -1.74 -18.54 -12.39
CA GLU A 160 -1.58 -19.92 -12.84
C GLU A 160 -1.30 -20.01 -14.35
N GLY A 161 -1.57 -18.93 -15.09
CA GLY A 161 -1.25 -18.79 -16.51
C GLY A 161 0.25 -18.55 -16.73
N THR A 162 0.75 -18.93 -17.90
CA THR A 162 2.11 -18.55 -18.32
C THR A 162 2.19 -17.05 -18.58
N VAL A 163 3.41 -16.50 -18.66
CA VAL A 163 3.58 -15.08 -19.02
C VAL A 163 3.03 -14.84 -20.42
N THR A 164 3.36 -15.71 -21.38
CA THR A 164 2.84 -15.64 -22.75
C THR A 164 1.31 -15.63 -22.78
N TYR A 165 0.65 -16.49 -22.00
CA TYR A 165 -0.82 -16.51 -21.91
C TYR A 165 -1.36 -15.16 -21.46
N ASN A 166 -0.84 -14.60 -20.36
CA ASN A 166 -1.31 -13.33 -19.84
C ASN A 166 -1.11 -12.17 -20.83
N LEU A 167 0.00 -12.18 -21.57
CA LEU A 167 0.27 -11.17 -22.62
C LEU A 167 -0.69 -11.29 -23.80
N GLU A 168 -0.98 -12.50 -24.26
CA GLU A 168 -1.94 -12.76 -25.34
C GLU A 168 -3.37 -12.37 -24.93
N GLN A 169 -3.79 -12.73 -23.71
CA GLN A 169 -5.10 -12.33 -23.19
C GLN A 169 -5.21 -10.82 -23.03
N THR A 170 -4.14 -10.16 -22.58
CA THR A 170 -4.09 -8.71 -22.46
C THR A 170 -4.21 -8.02 -23.81
N ALA A 171 -3.44 -8.48 -24.81
CA ALA A 171 -3.52 -7.97 -26.17
C ALA A 171 -4.94 -8.14 -26.75
N HIS A 172 -5.55 -9.31 -26.55
CA HIS A 172 -6.88 -9.59 -27.05
C HIS A 172 -7.97 -8.74 -26.37
N ALA A 173 -7.96 -8.66 -25.05
CA ALA A 173 -8.98 -7.93 -24.29
C ALA A 173 -8.90 -6.41 -24.49
N LEU A 174 -7.70 -5.87 -24.73
CA LEU A 174 -7.47 -4.44 -24.99
C LEU A 174 -7.48 -4.09 -26.49
N ASP A 175 -7.83 -5.05 -27.37
CA ASP A 175 -7.87 -4.90 -28.84
C ASP A 175 -6.61 -4.24 -29.42
N LYS A 176 -5.43 -4.76 -29.03
CA LYS A 176 -4.13 -4.25 -29.48
C LYS A 176 -3.14 -5.35 -29.81
N SER A 177 -2.06 -5.02 -30.49
CA SER A 177 -1.00 -5.99 -30.76
C SER A 177 -0.21 -6.32 -29.51
N ILE A 178 0.39 -7.52 -29.45
CA ILE A 178 1.29 -7.90 -28.34
C ILE A 178 2.44 -6.88 -28.17
N SER A 179 2.93 -6.30 -29.28
CA SER A 179 3.98 -5.27 -29.24
C SER A 179 3.57 -3.94 -28.59
N GLU A 180 2.27 -3.74 -28.38
CA GLU A 180 1.72 -2.57 -27.68
C GLU A 180 1.35 -2.88 -26.22
N VAL A 181 1.45 -4.13 -25.79
CA VAL A 181 1.31 -4.51 -24.39
C VAL A 181 2.54 -4.03 -23.62
N LYS A 182 2.31 -3.29 -22.54
CA LYS A 182 3.32 -2.70 -21.67
C LYS A 182 3.26 -3.35 -20.30
N VAL A 183 4.35 -4.00 -19.92
CA VAL A 183 4.53 -4.63 -18.63
C VAL A 183 5.52 -3.81 -17.81
N VAL A 184 5.21 -3.61 -16.53
CA VAL A 184 6.14 -3.09 -15.53
C VAL A 184 6.53 -4.21 -14.56
N ALA A 185 7.79 -4.25 -14.15
CA ALA A 185 8.30 -5.24 -13.19
C ALA A 185 9.49 -4.68 -12.39
N LEU A 186 9.73 -5.20 -11.19
CA LEU A 186 10.93 -4.86 -10.41
C LEU A 186 12.20 -5.42 -11.07
N ASP A 187 13.25 -4.60 -11.17
CA ASP A 187 14.56 -4.99 -11.71
C ASP A 187 15.32 -5.85 -10.70
N ARG A 188 15.17 -7.18 -10.80
CA ARG A 188 15.76 -8.15 -9.88
C ARG A 188 16.19 -9.38 -10.65
N ASP A 189 17.32 -9.98 -10.25
CA ASP A 189 17.84 -11.21 -10.88
C ASP A 189 16.82 -12.36 -10.89
N ARG A 190 15.97 -12.44 -9.84
CA ARG A 190 14.89 -13.43 -9.74
C ARG A 190 13.84 -13.34 -10.87
N HIS A 191 13.82 -12.25 -11.64
CA HIS A 191 12.90 -12.06 -12.77
C HIS A 191 13.55 -12.30 -14.14
N ALA A 192 14.77 -12.84 -14.21
CA ALA A 192 15.46 -13.07 -15.47
C ALA A 192 14.64 -13.88 -16.50
N ASP A 193 13.96 -14.94 -16.04
CA ASP A 193 13.11 -15.77 -16.91
C ASP A 193 11.83 -15.03 -17.33
N LEU A 194 11.19 -14.29 -16.41
CA LEU A 194 10.05 -13.41 -16.71
C LEU A 194 10.43 -12.40 -17.80
N PHE A 195 11.55 -11.71 -17.65
CA PHE A 195 12.01 -10.71 -18.61
C PHE A 195 12.29 -11.31 -19.98
N LYS A 196 12.88 -12.51 -20.00
CA LYS A 196 13.15 -13.24 -21.24
C LYS A 196 11.85 -13.60 -21.97
N GLU A 197 10.84 -14.08 -21.25
CA GLU A 197 9.56 -14.46 -21.86
C GLU A 197 8.79 -13.24 -22.39
N ILE A 198 8.73 -12.14 -21.62
CA ILE A 198 8.10 -10.88 -22.07
C ILE A 198 8.80 -10.35 -23.34
N ARG A 199 10.14 -10.30 -23.35
CA ARG A 199 10.89 -9.81 -24.52
C ARG A 199 10.74 -10.72 -25.74
N ALA A 200 10.62 -12.04 -25.52
CA ALA A 200 10.46 -13.01 -26.61
C ALA A 200 9.07 -12.93 -27.26
N SER A 201 8.02 -12.55 -26.51
CA SER A 201 6.68 -12.35 -27.08
C SER A 201 6.57 -11.05 -27.90
N GLY A 202 7.48 -10.10 -27.68
CA GLY A 202 7.51 -8.81 -28.36
C GLY A 202 6.83 -7.68 -27.57
N ALA A 203 6.29 -7.96 -26.37
CA ALA A 203 5.75 -6.95 -25.48
C ALA A 203 6.83 -6.00 -24.94
N GLN A 204 6.41 -4.81 -24.52
CA GLN A 204 7.28 -3.79 -23.93
C GLN A 204 7.45 -4.06 -22.43
N LEU A 205 8.68 -3.95 -21.93
CA LEU A 205 9.02 -4.17 -20.53
C LEU A 205 9.73 -2.95 -19.95
N GLU A 206 9.12 -2.31 -18.96
CA GLU A 206 9.71 -1.27 -18.14
C GLU A 206 10.17 -1.86 -16.80
N LEU A 207 11.35 -1.45 -16.34
CA LEU A 207 11.95 -1.94 -15.10
C LEU A 207 11.94 -0.87 -14.02
N LEU A 208 11.45 -1.23 -12.84
CA LEU A 208 11.47 -0.39 -11.64
C LEU A 208 12.61 -0.79 -10.71
N GLY A 209 13.38 0.20 -10.25
CA GLY A 209 14.38 -0.01 -9.21
C GLY A 209 13.73 -0.47 -7.91
N ASP A 210 12.72 0.26 -7.43
CA ASP A 210 11.89 -0.05 -6.26
C ASP A 210 10.45 0.42 -6.55
N GLY A 211 9.47 -0.08 -5.78
CA GLY A 211 8.10 0.47 -5.74
C GLY A 211 7.08 -0.25 -6.62
N ASP A 212 6.78 -1.49 -6.28
CA ASP A 212 5.78 -2.26 -7.01
C ASP A 212 4.33 -1.95 -6.60
N VAL A 213 4.10 -1.27 -5.47
CA VAL A 213 2.80 -0.66 -5.13
C VAL A 213 2.37 0.33 -6.22
N SER A 214 3.24 1.28 -6.55
CA SER A 214 2.99 2.24 -7.62
C SER A 214 2.87 1.55 -8.98
N GLY A 215 3.71 0.54 -9.24
CA GLY A 215 3.61 -0.29 -10.44
C GLY A 215 2.23 -0.95 -10.60
N ALA A 216 1.68 -1.52 -9.52
CA ALA A 216 0.36 -2.14 -9.51
C ALA A 216 -0.74 -1.10 -9.75
N ILE A 217 -0.69 0.04 -9.06
CA ILE A 217 -1.67 1.13 -9.20
C ILE A 217 -1.65 1.67 -10.63
N TRP A 218 -0.47 1.87 -11.22
CA TRP A 218 -0.34 2.31 -12.61
C TRP A 218 -0.94 1.31 -13.58
N ALA A 219 -0.73 0.01 -13.39
CA ALA A 219 -1.34 -1.02 -14.25
C ALA A 219 -2.86 -1.13 -14.07
N ALA A 220 -3.36 -0.81 -12.87
CA ALA A 220 -4.79 -0.87 -12.54
C ALA A 220 -5.60 0.34 -13.06
N LYS A 221 -4.93 1.43 -13.43
CA LYS A 221 -5.58 2.67 -13.87
C LYS A 221 -5.80 2.71 -15.37
N ASP A 222 -6.99 3.11 -15.80
CA ASP A 222 -7.34 3.29 -17.22
C ASP A 222 -6.43 4.30 -17.94
N ASP A 223 -5.99 5.35 -17.24
CA ASP A 223 -5.06 6.37 -17.72
C ASP A 223 -3.60 6.08 -17.34
N GLY A 224 -3.33 4.87 -16.84
CA GLY A 224 -2.01 4.41 -16.44
C GLY A 224 -1.08 4.15 -17.63
N PRO A 225 0.25 4.25 -17.42
CA PRO A 225 1.24 4.03 -18.48
C PRO A 225 1.46 2.55 -18.84
N PHE A 226 0.99 1.62 -18.01
CA PHE A 226 1.24 0.18 -18.13
C PHE A 226 -0.08 -0.60 -18.15
N ASP A 227 -0.07 -1.78 -18.75
CA ASP A 227 -1.23 -2.69 -18.77
C ASP A 227 -1.16 -3.72 -17.65
N LEU A 228 0.06 -4.15 -17.32
CA LEU A 228 0.33 -5.21 -16.36
C LEU A 228 1.50 -4.82 -15.45
N LEU A 229 1.34 -5.05 -14.15
CA LEU A 229 2.46 -5.37 -13.27
C LEU A 229 2.63 -6.89 -13.27
N MET A 230 3.87 -7.39 -13.40
CA MET A 230 4.16 -8.81 -13.23
C MET A 230 5.43 -9.03 -12.43
N GLY A 231 5.45 -10.07 -11.60
CA GLY A 231 6.65 -10.58 -10.94
C GLY A 231 6.51 -10.68 -9.43
N ILE A 232 7.65 -10.83 -8.75
CA ILE A 232 7.75 -11.14 -7.34
C ILE A 232 8.24 -9.90 -6.56
N GLY A 233 7.41 -9.45 -5.63
CA GLY A 233 7.71 -8.39 -4.66
C GLY A 233 7.38 -8.83 -3.24
N ALA A 234 7.50 -7.93 -2.27
CA ALA A 234 7.17 -8.25 -0.88
C ALA A 234 5.63 -8.37 -0.70
N ALA A 235 5.22 -9.29 0.17
CA ALA A 235 3.83 -9.68 0.36
C ALA A 235 2.98 -8.60 1.06
N PRO A 236 3.47 -7.91 2.10
CA PRO A 236 2.76 -6.79 2.73
C PRO A 236 2.25 -5.73 1.72
N GLU A 237 3.11 -5.34 0.78
CA GLU A 237 2.85 -4.36 -0.29
C GLU A 237 1.94 -4.92 -1.40
N GLY A 238 1.71 -6.24 -1.42
CA GLY A 238 0.74 -6.86 -2.31
C GLY A 238 -0.70 -6.80 -1.79
N VAL A 239 -0.88 -6.60 -0.47
CA VAL A 239 -2.19 -6.49 0.19
C VAL A 239 -2.74 -5.09 0.06
#